data_AF-A0A7V8XP73-F1
#
_entry.id   AF-A0A7V8XP73-F1
#
_cell.length_a   1.000
_cell.length_b   1.000
_cell.length_c   1.000
_cell.angle_alpha   90.00
_cell.angle_beta   90.00
_cell.angle_gamma   90.00
#
_symmetry.space_group_name_H-M   'P 1'
#
loop_
_entity.id
_entity.type
_entity.pdbx_description
1 polymer ?
#
loop_
_entity_poly.entity_id
_entity_poly.type
_entity_poly.pdbx_seq_one_letter_code
_entity_poly.pdbx_strand_id
1 'polypeptide(L)'
;MFHSIFLSFLATTAPENLIFAGPIGTGKTHLAIALGVEATKQKRRVLFTRAADLVRQLLEARDTRELTRLQQRLLRVDVLIVDEL
;
A
#
# COMPACT_ATOMS: atom_id res chain seq x y z
N MET A 1 3.12 -20.56 19.06
CA MET A 1 3.19 -19.28 19.80
C MET A 1 3.32 -18.14 18.79
N PHE A 2 2.25 -17.86 18.03
CA PHE A 2 2.19 -16.74 17.10
C PHE A 2 0.90 -15.98 17.38
N HIS A 3 0.99 -14.95 18.22
CA HIS A 3 -0.07 -13.97 18.45
C HIS A 3 0.46 -12.62 18.00
N SER A 4 0.02 -12.17 16.83
CA SER A 4 -0.11 -10.74 16.50
C SER A 4 -0.93 -10.62 15.22
N ILE A 5 -2.24 -10.52 15.41
CA ILE A 5 -3.12 -9.84 14.46
C ILE A 5 -3.34 -8.47 15.09
N PHE A 6 -2.69 -7.43 14.55
CA PHE A 6 -3.00 -6.05 14.92
C PHE A 6 -4.01 -5.52 13.88
N LEU A 7 -5.28 -5.83 14.10
CA LEU A 7 -6.39 -5.27 13.33
C LEU A 7 -6.90 -4.06 14.09
N SER A 8 -6.29 -2.90 13.84
CA SER A 8 -6.85 -1.60 14.25
C SER A 8 -6.91 -0.71 13.02
N PHE A 9 -7.96 -0.86 12.22
CA PHE A 9 -8.22 0.08 11.12
C PHE A 9 -9.71 0.31 10.97
N LEU A 10 -10.33 0.99 11.95
CA LEU A 10 -11.57 1.75 11.76
C LEU A 10 -11.69 2.98 12.68
N ALA A 11 -10.64 3.42 13.41
CA ALA A 11 -10.80 4.49 14.40
C ALA A 11 -9.58 5.40 14.68
N THR A 12 -8.61 5.51 13.77
CA THR A 12 -7.47 6.43 13.99
C THR A 12 -7.62 7.72 13.17
N THR A 13 -7.53 8.85 13.87
CA THR A 13 -7.58 10.22 13.34
C THR A 13 -6.29 10.62 12.59
N ALA A 14 -5.33 9.71 12.43
CA ALA A 14 -4.05 9.92 11.76
C ALA A 14 -3.73 8.75 10.80
N PRO A 15 -3.04 8.99 9.67
CA PRO A 15 -2.63 7.93 8.75
C PRO A 15 -1.57 7.03 9.39
N GLU A 16 -1.83 5.71 9.40
CA GLU A 16 -0.91 4.70 9.93
C GLU A 16 -0.53 3.69 8.85
N ASN A 17 0.73 3.23 8.89
CA ASN A 17 1.21 2.18 8.00
C ASN A 17 0.83 0.80 8.58
N LEU A 18 0.24 -0.05 7.75
CA LEU A 18 -0.12 -1.42 8.11
C LEU A 18 0.82 -2.42 7.42
N ILE A 19 1.30 -3.40 8.18
CA ILE A 19 2.13 -4.50 7.66
C ILE A 19 1.40 -5.81 7.93
N PHE A 20 1.07 -6.53 6.86
CA PHE A 20 0.59 -7.91 6.96
C PHE A 20 1.79 -8.85 6.87
N ALA A 21 2.12 -9.51 7.98
CA ALA A 21 3.19 -10.51 8.05
C ALA A 21 2.65 -11.85 8.56
N GLY A 22 3.08 -12.94 7.95
CA GLY A 22 2.66 -14.28 8.34
C GLY A 22 2.86 -15.32 7.23
N PRO A 23 2.60 -16.61 7.53
CA PRO A 23 2.79 -17.71 6.58
C PRO A 23 2.05 -17.52 5.25
N ILE A 24 2.49 -18.24 4.21
CA ILE A 24 1.79 -18.26 2.91
C ILE A 24 0.37 -18.81 3.12
N GLY A 25 -0.60 -18.28 2.38
CA GLY A 25 -1.99 -18.75 2.43
C GLY A 25 -2.85 -18.21 3.58
N THR A 26 -2.34 -17.33 4.45
CA THR A 26 -3.11 -16.76 5.56
C THR A 26 -4.01 -15.56 5.18
N GLY A 27 -4.17 -15.28 3.88
CA GLY A 27 -5.08 -14.24 3.41
C GLY A 27 -4.55 -12.80 3.47
N LYS A 28 -3.25 -12.58 3.67
CA LYS A 28 -2.61 -11.25 3.73
C LYS A 28 -2.98 -10.35 2.53
N THR A 29 -2.73 -10.84 1.33
CA THR A 29 -3.11 -10.17 0.07
C THR A 29 -4.60 -9.93 -0.02
N HIS A 30 -5.43 -10.90 0.39
CA HIS A 30 -6.88 -10.75 0.37
C HIS A 30 -7.35 -9.64 1.32
N LEU A 31 -6.77 -9.54 2.52
CA LEU A 31 -7.06 -8.46 3.47
C LEU A 31 -6.63 -7.10 2.93
N ALA A 32 -5.43 -6.99 2.36
CA ALA A 32 -4.96 -5.75 1.74
C ALA A 32 -5.89 -5.30 0.60
N ILE A 33 -6.31 -6.23 -0.26
CA ILE A 33 -7.28 -5.96 -1.35
C ILE A 33 -8.62 -5.51 -0.78
N ALA A 34 -9.17 -6.22 0.21
CA ALA A 34 -10.45 -5.88 0.83
C ALA A 34 -10.43 -4.46 1.43
N LEU A 35 -9.33 -4.08 2.11
CA LEU A 35 -9.15 -2.73 2.64
C LEU A 35 -9.08 -1.68 1.53
N GLY A 36 -8.36 -1.93 0.44
CA GLY A 36 -8.30 -0.98 -0.67
C GLY A 36 -9.63 -0.86 -1.42
N VAL A 37 -10.41 -1.94 -1.53
CA VAL A 37 -11.78 -1.90 -2.06
C VAL A 37 -12.67 -1.04 -1.17
N GLU A 38 -12.61 -1.22 0.15
CA GLU A 38 -13.40 -0.43 1.09
C GLU A 38 -13.01 1.06 1.07
N ALA A 39 -11.71 1.37 1.02
CA ALA A 39 -11.23 2.74 0.84
C ALA A 39 -11.74 3.38 -0.47
N THR A 40 -11.81 2.60 -1.54
CA THR A 40 -12.35 3.05 -2.83
C THR A 40 -13.84 3.39 -2.73
N LYS A 41 -14.64 2.59 -2.01
CA LYS A 41 -16.06 2.91 -1.74
C LYS A 41 -16.24 4.21 -0.97
N GLN A 42 -15.28 4.56 -0.12
CA GLN A 42 -15.20 5.84 0.59
C GLN A 42 -14.64 6.99 -0.27
N LYS A 43 -14.55 6.79 -1.60
CA LYS A 43 -14.03 7.76 -2.58
C LYS A 43 -12.57 8.19 -2.34
N ARG A 44 -11.77 7.36 -1.67
CA ARG A 44 -10.33 7.59 -1.51
C ARG A 44 -9.60 7.13 -2.77
N ARG A 45 -8.53 7.84 -3.14
CA ARG A 45 -7.62 7.46 -4.22
C ARG A 45 -6.73 6.35 -3.73
N VAL A 46 -6.93 5.14 -4.25
CA VAL A 46 -6.16 3.96 -3.88
C VAL A 46 -5.23 3.57 -5.03
N LEU A 47 -3.96 3.28 -4.71
CA LEU A 47 -2.99 2.73 -5.66
C LEU A 47 -2.53 1.36 -5.16
N PHE A 48 -2.74 0.34 -5.99
CA PHE A 48 -2.12 -0.97 -5.81
C PHE A 48 -0.90 -1.06 -6.73
N THR A 49 0.23 -1.52 -6.19
CA THR A 49 1.46 -1.75 -6.96
C THR A 49 2.24 -2.90 -6.37
N ARG A 50 3.08 -3.55 -7.19
CA ARG A 50 4.11 -4.45 -6.66
C ARG A 50 5.25 -3.66 -6.06
N ALA A 51 5.92 -4.24 -5.07
CA ALA A 51 7.16 -3.68 -4.55
C ALA A 51 8.22 -3.53 -5.66
N ALA A 52 8.41 -4.57 -6.49
CA ALA A 52 9.39 -4.56 -7.57
C ALA A 52 9.10 -3.48 -8.63
N ASP A 53 7.84 -3.31 -9.02
CA ASP A 53 7.44 -2.31 -10.01
C ASP A 53 7.60 -0.89 -9.46
N LEU A 54 7.31 -0.67 -8.18
CA LEU A 54 7.49 0.63 -7.54
C LEU A 54 8.97 1.00 -7.45
N VAL A 55 9.82 0.05 -7.05
CA VAL A 55 11.28 0.25 -7.01
C VAL A 55 11.81 0.56 -8.42
N ARG A 56 11.38 -0.20 -9.43
CA ARG A 56 11.76 0.05 -10.83
C ARG A 56 11.37 1.46 -11.28
N GLN A 57 10.12 1.88 -11.05
CA GLN A 57 9.64 3.22 -11.40
C GLN A 57 10.45 4.32 -10.70
N LEU A 58 10.82 4.13 -9.44
CA LEU A 58 11.63 5.09 -8.69
C LEU A 58 13.06 5.20 -9.25
N LEU A 59 13.67 4.08 -9.64
CA LEU A 59 14.99 4.05 -10.25
C LEU A 59 14.98 4.72 -11.63
N GLU A 60 14.02 4.36 -12.49
CA GLU A 60 13.86 4.97 -13.81
C GLU A 60 13.63 6.48 -13.70
N ALA A 61 12.72 6.92 -12.82
CA ALA A 61 12.44 8.34 -12.62
C ALA A 61 13.64 9.12 -12.05
N ARG A 62 14.48 8.49 -11.24
CA ARG A 62 15.73 9.09 -10.77
C ARG A 62 16.68 9.32 -11.95
N ASP A 63 16.83 8.31 -12.80
CA ASP A 63 17.78 8.35 -13.92
C ASP A 63 17.32 9.33 -15.03
N THR A 64 16.00 9.48 -15.23
CA THR A 64 15.41 10.45 -16.17
C THR A 64 15.18 11.84 -15.57
N ARG A 65 15.57 12.10 -14.32
CA ARG A 65 15.32 13.35 -13.57
C ARG A 65 13.82 13.70 -13.41
N GLU A 66 12.94 12.70 -13.44
CA GLU A 66 11.50 12.85 -13.19
C GLU A 66 11.07 12.42 -11.77
N LEU A 67 12.01 12.10 -10.87
CA LEU A 67 11.72 11.58 -9.53
C LEU A 67 10.72 12.44 -8.74
N THR A 68 10.89 13.76 -8.75
CA THR A 68 9.97 14.69 -8.07
C THR A 68 8.55 14.55 -8.60
N ARG A 69 8.38 14.38 -9.92
CA ARG A 69 7.05 14.21 -10.54
C ARG A 69 6.38 12.91 -10.08
N LEU A 70 7.15 11.82 -10.02
CA LEU A 70 6.66 10.54 -9.51
C LEU A 70 6.27 10.63 -8.03
N GLN A 71 7.11 11.26 -7.20
CA GLN A 71 6.81 11.48 -5.78
C GLN A 71 5.52 12.30 -5.59
N GLN A 72 5.35 13.38 -6.35
CA GLN A 72 4.12 14.18 -6.31
C GLN A 72 2.88 13.37 -6.71
N ARG A 73 3.02 12.42 -7.64
CA ARG A 73 1.93 11.49 -7.98
C ARG A 73 1.61 10.55 -6.82
N LEU A 74 2.61 9.99 -6.16
CA LEU A 74 2.43 9.09 -5.01
C LEU A 74 1.82 9.82 -3.80
N LEU A 75 2.22 11.06 -3.53
CA LEU A 75 1.66 11.90 -2.45
C LEU A 75 0.19 12.29 -2.66
N ARG A 76 -0.32 12.18 -3.89
CA ARG A 76 -1.75 12.38 -4.20
C ARG A 76 -2.57 11.12 -4.01
N VAL A 77 -1.98 9.99 -3.63
CA VAL A 77 -2.73 8.78 -3.30
C VAL A 77 -3.06 8.82 -1.82
N ASP A 78 -4.31 8.50 -1.48
CA ASP A 78 -4.79 8.49 -0.10
C ASP A 78 -4.48 7.14 0.58
N VAL A 79 -4.42 6.05 -0.20
CA VAL A 79 -4.02 4.70 0.27
C VAL A 79 -3.09 4.04 -0.76
N LEU A 80 -1.83 3.80 -0.39
CA LEU A 80 -0.86 3.05 -1.20
C LEU A 80 -0.75 1.63 -0.66
N ILE A 81 -1.08 0.64 -1.48
CA ILE A 81 -0.95 -0.79 -1.16
C ILE A 81 0.18 -1.36 -2.00
N VAL A 82 1.17 -1.91 -1.31
CA VAL A 82 2.34 -2.55 -1.92
C VAL A 82 2.31 -4.03 -1.56
N ASP A 83 2.27 -4.90 -2.58
CA ASP A 83 2.23 -6.35 -2.39
C ASP A 83 3.29 -7.07 -3.23
N GLU A 84 3.44 -8.38 -3.00
CA GLU A 84 4.37 -9.28 -3.69
C GLU A 84 3.83 -9.84 -5.02
N LEU A 85 2.54 -9.60 -5.34
CA LEU A 85 1.79 -10.21 -6.45
C LEU A 85 2.43 -10.10 -7.84
#